data_AF-A0A7Z0EKA5-F1
#
_entry.id   AF-A0A7Z0EKA5-F1
#
_cell.length_a   1.000
_cell.length_b   1.000
_cell.length_c   1.000
_cell.angle_alpha   90.00
_cell.angle_beta   90.00
_cell.angle_gamma   90.00
#
_symmetry.space_group_name_H-M   'P 1'
#
loop_
_entity.id
_entity.type
_entity.pdbx_description
1 polymer ?
#
loop_
_entity_poly.entity_id
_entity_poly.type
_entity_poly.pdbx_seq_one_letter_code
_entity_poly.pdbx_strand_id
1 'polypeptide(L)'
;MRRLLAGEPKTELAKELELSSPKLLETWVRTYRDQGEDGLRPKQRGRPRKSAVPAEETELERLRRENEFLRAQNAYLGKVRALRENRPE
;
A
#
# COMPACT_ATOMS: atom_id res chain seq x y z
N MET A 1 22.76 -3.29 -19.64
CA MET A 1 22.32 -4.65 -19.25
C MET A 1 22.47 -5.70 -20.35
N ARG A 2 22.05 -5.42 -21.59
CA ARG A 2 22.14 -6.39 -22.71
C ARG A 2 23.53 -7.01 -22.90
N ARG A 3 24.59 -6.19 -22.85
CA ARG A 3 26.01 -6.62 -22.96
C ARG A 3 26.46 -7.57 -21.84
N LEU A 4 26.10 -7.27 -20.59
CA LEU A 4 26.38 -8.15 -19.44
C LEU A 4 25.63 -9.48 -19.51
N LEU A 5 24.41 -9.48 -20.06
CA LEU A 5 23.61 -10.69 -20.24
C LEU A 5 24.10 -11.54 -21.42
N ALA A 6 24.72 -10.91 -22.42
CA ALA A 6 25.39 -11.57 -23.54
C ALA A 6 26.72 -12.24 -23.15
N GLY A 7 27.14 -12.14 -21.89
CA GLY A 7 28.34 -12.82 -21.37
C GLY A 7 29.64 -12.01 -21.49
N GLU A 8 29.57 -10.71 -21.81
CA GLU A 8 30.77 -9.87 -21.83
C GLU A 8 31.47 -9.82 -20.46
N PRO A 9 32.82 -9.82 -20.44
CA PRO A 9 33.58 -9.79 -19.19
C PRO A 9 33.35 -8.47 -18.45
N LYS A 10 32.82 -8.57 -17.24
CA LYS A 10 32.47 -7.44 -16.36
C LYS A 10 33.65 -6.49 -16.13
N THR A 11 34.87 -7.00 -16.08
CA THR A 11 36.08 -6.21 -15.81
C THR A 11 36.38 -5.23 -16.93
N GLU A 12 36.31 -5.68 -18.17
CA GLU A 12 36.55 -4.82 -19.34
C GLU A 12 35.42 -3.82 -19.50
N LEU A 13 34.18 -4.26 -19.31
CA LEU A 13 33.02 -3.37 -19.37
C LEU A 13 33.05 -2.30 -18.27
N ALA A 14 33.55 -2.63 -17.07
CA ALA A 14 33.70 -1.66 -15.99
C ALA A 14 34.74 -0.59 -16.33
N LYS A 15 35.84 -0.95 -17.00
CA LYS A 15 36.83 0.02 -17.48
C LYS A 15 36.26 0.90 -18.58
N GLU A 16 35.57 0.31 -19.56
CA GLU A 16 34.93 1.05 -20.66
C GLU A 16 33.89 2.05 -20.15
N LEU A 17 33.15 1.70 -19.10
CA LEU A 17 32.14 2.54 -18.48
C LEU A 17 32.70 3.42 -17.34
N GLU A 18 34.02 3.48 -17.17
CA GLU A 18 34.71 4.26 -16.13
C GLU A 18 34.17 4.02 -14.71
N LEU A 19 33.74 2.79 -14.44
CA LEU A 19 33.20 2.41 -13.14
C LEU A 19 34.33 2.09 -12.17
N SER A 20 34.15 2.54 -10.93
CA SER A 20 35.11 2.30 -9.84
C SER A 20 35.32 0.83 -9.51
N SER A 21 34.37 -0.05 -9.86
CA SER A 21 34.50 -1.49 -9.62
C SER A 21 33.61 -2.34 -10.54
N PRO A 22 34.11 -3.50 -11.03
CA PRO A 22 33.28 -4.52 -11.69
C PRO A 22 32.15 -5.06 -10.81
N LYS A 23 32.28 -4.95 -9.49
CA LYS A 23 31.27 -5.40 -8.50
C LYS A 23 29.96 -4.59 -8.60
N LEU A 24 30.02 -3.36 -9.12
CA LEU A 24 28.84 -2.56 -9.41
C LEU A 24 27.96 -3.25 -10.47
N LEU A 25 28.60 -3.79 -11.51
CA LEU A 25 27.91 -4.52 -12.58
C LEU A 25 27.29 -5.82 -12.07
N GLU A 26 27.93 -6.52 -11.13
CA GLU A 26 27.35 -7.70 -10.49
C GLU A 26 26.07 -7.38 -9.73
N THR A 27 26.10 -6.29 -8.97
CA THR A 27 24.95 -5.81 -8.22
C THR A 27 23.81 -5.47 -9.18
N TRP A 28 24.10 -4.74 -10.26
CA TRP A 28 23.10 -4.39 -11.26
C TRP A 28 22.53 -5.63 -11.96
N VAL A 29 23.34 -6.63 -12.31
CA VAL A 29 22.86 -7.89 -12.91
C VAL A 29 21.91 -8.63 -11.97
N ARG A 30 22.22 -8.69 -10.68
CA ARG A 30 21.32 -9.29 -9.68
C ARG A 30 20.01 -8.51 -9.60
N THR A 31 20.09 -7.19 -9.41
CA THR A 31 18.91 -6.33 -9.34
C THR A 31 18.03 -6.44 -10.58
N TYR A 32 18.63 -6.53 -11.77
CA TYR A 32 17.89 -6.68 -13.02
C TYR A 32 17.24 -8.05 -13.18
N ARG A 33 17.86 -9.13 -12.69
CA ARG A 33 17.23 -10.47 -12.67
C ARG A 33 16.06 -10.52 -11.69
N ASP A 34 16.14 -9.82 -10.57
CA ASP A 34 15.12 -9.85 -9.51
C ASP A 34 13.94 -8.91 -9.80
N GLN A 35 14.21 -7.71 -10.33
CA GLN A 35 13.24 -6.61 -10.45
C GLN A 35 13.12 -6.06 -11.88
N GLY A 36 13.80 -6.67 -12.85
CA GLY A 36 13.80 -6.19 -14.24
C GLY A 36 14.44 -4.80 -14.38
N GLU A 37 13.99 -4.06 -15.39
CA GLU A 37 14.43 -2.68 -15.63
C GLU A 37 14.02 -1.72 -14.49
N ASP A 38 12.86 -1.95 -13.87
CA ASP A 38 12.35 -1.13 -12.78
C ASP A 38 13.28 -1.11 -11.56
N GLY A 39 13.96 -2.22 -11.26
CA GLY A 39 14.92 -2.29 -10.16
C GLY A 39 16.15 -1.39 -10.33
N LEU A 40 16.48 -1.01 -11.57
CA LEU A 40 17.58 -0.09 -11.88
C LEU A 40 17.14 1.38 -11.92
N ARG A 41 15.83 1.65 -11.85
CA ARG A 41 15.33 3.02 -11.78
C ARG A 41 15.78 3.67 -10.46
N PRO A 42 16.15 4.97 -10.48
CA PRO A 42 16.49 5.68 -9.26
C PRO A 42 15.36 5.58 -8.23
N LYS A 43 15.66 4.99 -7.06
CA LYS A 43 14.70 4.97 -5.95
C LYS A 43 14.48 6.40 -5.46
N GLN A 44 13.23 6.71 -5.07
CA GLN A 44 12.93 8.00 -4.45
C GLN A 44 13.89 8.24 -3.28
N ARG A 45 14.62 9.36 -3.35
CA ARG A 45 15.58 9.73 -2.31
C ARG A 45 14.81 10.20 -1.06
N GLY A 46 15.22 9.70 0.11
CA GLY A 46 14.64 10.09 1.40
C GLY A 46 13.78 9.00 2.04
N ARG A 47 13.31 9.27 3.26
CA ARG A 47 12.40 8.38 3.99
C ARG A 47 11.08 8.29 3.20
N PRO A 48 10.54 7.08 2.97
CA PRO A 48 9.19 6.96 2.39
C PRO A 48 8.23 7.79 3.24
N ARG A 49 7.42 8.63 2.60
CA ARG A 49 6.38 9.38 3.30
C ARG A 49 5.52 8.37 4.04
N LYS A 50 5.31 8.57 5.35
CA LYS A 50 4.23 7.86 6.04
C LYS A 50 2.98 8.17 5.22
N SER A 51 2.41 7.15 4.62
CA SER A 51 1.20 7.28 3.82
C SER A 51 0.13 7.88 4.73
N ALA A 52 -0.25 9.13 4.48
CA ALA A 52 -1.38 9.79 5.14
C ALA A 52 -2.69 9.27 4.56
N VAL A 53 -2.79 7.95 4.37
CA VAL A 53 -4.09 7.33 4.09
C VAL A 53 -4.86 7.49 5.40
N PRO A 54 -6.00 8.18 5.42
CA PRO A 54 -6.91 8.06 6.55
C PRO A 54 -7.12 6.58 6.78
N ALA A 55 -6.95 6.11 8.02
CA ALA A 55 -7.28 4.72 8.33
C ALA A 55 -8.70 4.47 7.80
N GLU A 56 -8.86 3.49 6.90
CA GLU A 56 -10.18 3.09 6.47
C GLU A 56 -10.98 2.74 7.72
N GLU A 57 -12.21 3.26 7.82
CA GLU A 57 -13.10 2.98 8.95
C GLU A 57 -13.14 1.46 9.13
N THR A 58 -12.70 0.99 10.29
CA THR A 58 -12.66 -0.44 10.53
C THR A 58 -14.08 -0.99 10.46
N GLU A 59 -14.25 -2.23 10.00
CA GLU A 59 -15.56 -2.88 9.94
C GLU A 59 -16.29 -2.80 11.30
N LEU A 60 -15.53 -2.87 12.39
CA LEU A 60 -16.04 -2.71 13.76
C LEU A 60 -16.62 -1.32 14.04
N GLU A 61 -15.97 -0.24 13.60
CA GLU A 61 -16.44 1.14 13.76
C GLU A 61 -17.72 1.37 12.96
N ARG A 62 -17.75 0.91 11.70
CA ARG A 62 -18.95 0.94 10.87
C ARG A 62 -20.12 0.22 11.55
N LEU A 63 -19.89 -1.00 12.03
CA LEU A 63 -20.92 -1.80 12.71
C LEU A 63 -21.42 -1.14 14.00
N ARG A 64 -20.54 -0.48 14.76
CA ARG A 64 -20.95 0.26 15.97
C ARG A 64 -21.88 1.42 15.64
N ARG A 65 -21.55 2.20 14.60
CA ARG A 65 -22.38 3.33 14.13
C ARG A 65 -23.74 2.85 13.64
N GLU A 66 -23.77 1.77 12.86
CA GLU A 66 -25.01 1.18 12.38
C GLU A 66 -25.85 0.62 13.54
N ASN A 67 -25.23 -0.02 14.53
CA ASN A 67 -25.93 -0.52 15.71
C ASN A 67 -26.55 0.62 16.53
N GLU A 68 -25.82 1.72 16.73
CA GLU A 68 -26.31 2.90 17.43
C GLU A 68 -27.53 3.51 16.71
N PHE A 69 -27.44 3.65 15.39
CA PHE A 69 -28.54 4.14 14.57
C PHE A 69 -29.78 3.25 14.66
N LEU A 70 -29.61 1.93 14.58
CA LEU A 70 -30.70 0.96 14.73
C LEU A 70 -31.33 1.00 16.14
N ARG A 71 -30.51 1.16 17.19
CA ARG A 71 -31.02 1.30 18.56
C ARG A 71 -31.87 2.56 18.71
N ALA A 72 -31.44 3.69 18.15
CA ALA A 72 -32.20 4.93 18.18
C ALA A 72 -33.55 4.79 17.44
N GLN A 73 -33.55 4.19 16.25
CA GLN A 73 -34.78 3.91 15.51
C GLN A 73 -35.73 2.99 16.27
N ASN A 74 -35.21 1.91 16.86
CA ASN A 74 -36.03 0.99 17.64
C ASN A 74 -36.63 1.65 18.88
N ALA A 75 -35.86 2.50 19.58
CA ALA A 75 -36.37 3.26 20.71
C ALA A 75 -37.51 4.21 20.30
N TYR A 76 -37.35 4.91 19.17
CA TYR A 76 -38.41 5.78 18.62
C TYR A 76 -39.67 4.98 18.28
N LEU A 77 -39.53 3.86 17.56
CA LEU A 77 -40.66 3.00 17.20
C LEU A 77 -41.36 2.43 18.44
N GLY A 78 -40.60 2.04 19.47
CA GLY A 78 -41.15 1.59 20.75
C GLY A 78 -42.00 2.67 21.42
N LYS A 79 -41.52 3.92 21.43
CA LYS A 79 -42.29 5.06 21.95
C LYS A 79 -43.57 5.30 21.16
N VAL A 80 -43.52 5.21 19.83
CA VAL A 80 -44.71 5.35 18.97
C VAL A 80 -45.74 4.25 19.24
N ARG A 81 -45.30 3.00 19.42
CA ARG A 81 -46.19 1.87 19.76
C ARG A 81 -46.87 2.10 21.12
N ALA A 82 -46.10 2.46 22.15
CA ALA A 82 -46.63 2.73 23.48
C ALA A 82 -47.69 3.84 23.48
N LEU A 83 -47.50 4.90 22.68
CA LEU A 83 -48.48 5.98 22.55
C LEU A 83 -49.78 5.54 21.86
N ARG A 84 -49.70 4.60 20.90
CA ARG A 84 -50.88 4.07 20.22
C ARG A 84 -51.68 3.12 21.12
N GLU A 85 -50.98 2.31 21.91
CA GLU A 85 -51.59 1.35 22.85
C GLU A 85 -52.26 2.06 24.04
N ASN A 86 -51.75 3.22 24.46
CA ASN A 86 -52.32 4.02 25.56
C ASN A 86 -53.28 5.12 25.07
N ARG A 87 -53.81 5.03 23.85
CA ARG A 87 -54.76 6.01 23.33
C ARG A 87 -56.15 5.75 23.95
N PRO A 88 -56.75 6.69 24.68
CA PRO A 88 -58.13 6.54 25.13
C PRO A 88 -59.08 6.62 23.92
N GLU A 89 -60.13 5.78 23.94
CA GLU A 89 -61.25 5.76 22.98
C GLU A 89 -61.94 7.12 22.85
#